data_AF-X1G3U3-F1
#
_entry.id   AF-X1G3U3-F1
#
_cell.length_a   1.000
_cell.length_b   1.000
_cell.length_c   1.000
_cell.angle_alpha   90.00
_cell.angle_beta   90.00
_cell.angle_gamma   90.00
#
_symmetry.space_group_name_H-M   'P 1'
#
loop_
_entity.id
_entity.type
_entity.pdbx_description
1 polymer ?
#
loop_
_entity_poly.entity_id
_entity_poly.type
_entity_poly.pdbx_seq_one_letter_code
_entity_poly.pdbx_strand_id
1 'polypeptide(L)' 'MKSKELRKERDFLNRLVEATNALIVIVDTVGKVTYINEKGTRILERKKEEIVGKSWLKHLAPEEWAVYGHEVFKKLQR' A
#
# COMPACT_ATOMS: atom_id res chain seq x y z
N MET A 1 20.73 -19.19 13.96
CA MET A 1 21.12 -17.77 13.80
C MET A 1 20.40 -17.10 12.63
N LYS A 2 20.44 -17.68 11.42
CA LYS A 2 19.82 -17.13 10.20
C LYS A 2 18.36 -16.65 10.32
N SER A 3 17.51 -17.38 11.06
CA SER A 3 16.11 -16.97 11.31
C SER A 3 15.96 -15.74 12.22
N LYS A 4 16.87 -15.54 13.19
CA LYS A 4 16.84 -14.37 14.10
C LYS A 4 17.27 -13.09 13.39
N GLU A 5 18.28 -13.18 12.51
CA GLU A 5 18.69 -12.07 11.66
C GLU A 5 17.60 -11.67 10.67
N LEU A 6 17.01 -12.64 9.95
CA LEU A 6 15.88 -12.38 9.06
C LEU A 6 14.71 -11.71 9.76
N ARG A 7 14.41 -12.11 11.00
CA ARG A 7 13.36 -11.47 11.80
C ARG A 7 13.73 -10.03 12.17
N LYS A 8 14.97 -9.79 12.62
CA LYS A 8 15.46 -8.44 12.93
C LYS A 8 15.37 -7.50 11.73
N GLU A 9 15.84 -7.97 10.57
CA GLU A 9 15.79 -7.23 9.31
C GLU A 9 14.35 -6.84 8.95
N ARG A 10 13.45 -7.83 8.98
CA ARG A 10 12.02 -7.62 8.69
C ARG A 10 11.38 -6.63 9.67
N ASP A 11 11.65 -6.78 10.95
CA ASP A 11 11.06 -5.92 11.98
C ASP A 11 11.60 -4.48 11.85
N PHE A 12 12.86 -4.29 11.43
CA PHE A 12 13.43 -2.98 11.12
C PHE A 12 12.77 -2.34 9.89
N LEU A 13 12.63 -3.08 8.80
CA LEU A 13 11.94 -2.60 7.59
C LEU A 13 10.50 -2.20 7.88
N ASN A 14 9.77 -3.01 8.63
CA ASN A 14 8.40 -2.68 9.05
C ASN A 14 8.37 -1.36 9.84
N ARG A 15 9.29 -1.15 10.78
CA ARG A 15 9.36 0.11 11.54
C ARG A 15 9.63 1.32 10.66
N LEU A 16 10.47 1.20 9.64
CA LEU A 16 10.74 2.30 8.71
C LEU A 16 9.48 2.67 7.91
N VAL A 17 8.77 1.67 7.39
CA VAL A 17 7.52 1.88 6.64
C VAL A 17 6.45 2.52 7.52
N GLU A 18 6.31 2.07 8.78
CA GLU A 18 5.32 2.62 9.71
C GLU A 18 5.70 4.01 10.25
N ALA A 19 7.00 4.31 10.41
CA ALA A 19 7.47 5.62 10.86
C ALA A 19 7.42 6.70 9.75
N THR A 20 7.31 6.28 8.48
CA THR A 20 7.27 7.21 7.35
C THR A 20 6.01 8.07 7.41
N ASN A 21 6.17 9.41 7.38
CA ASN A 21 5.07 10.36 7.41
C ASN A 21 4.39 10.53 6.03
N ALA A 22 4.20 9.42 5.31
CA ALA A 22 3.53 9.38 4.02
C ALA A 22 2.60 8.17 3.97
N LEU A 23 1.55 8.28 3.16
CA LEU A 23 0.73 7.13 2.81
C LEU A 23 1.58 6.17 1.98
N ILE A 24 1.71 4.94 2.44
CA ILE A 24 2.34 3.85 1.69
C ILE A 24 1.29 2.79 1.42
N VAL A 25 1.06 2.47 0.15
CA VAL A 25 0.17 1.40 -0.30
C VAL A 25 0.91 0.49 -1.26
N ILE A 26 0.69 -0.81 -1.13
CA ILE A 26 1.16 -1.81 -2.08
C ILE A 26 -0.08 -2.45 -2.70
N VAL A 27 -0.05 -2.62 -4.02
CA VAL A 27 -1.11 -3.28 -4.78
C VAL A 27 -0.54 -4.47 -5.55
N ASP A 28 -1.37 -5.47 -5.82
CA ASP A 28 -1.04 -6.57 -6.73
C ASP A 28 -1.14 -6.15 -8.20
N THR A 29 -0.92 -7.10 -9.12
CA THR A 29 -0.94 -6.84 -10.57
C THR A 29 -2.30 -6.42 -11.12
N VAL A 30 -3.39 -6.55 -10.36
CA VAL A 30 -4.72 -6.08 -10.77
C VAL A 30 -5.16 -4.84 -9.98
N GLY A 31 -4.25 -4.22 -9.23
CA GLY A 31 -4.50 -3.00 -8.47
C GLY A 31 -5.26 -3.23 -7.17
N LYS A 32 -5.31 -4.46 -6.66
CA LYS A 32 -5.91 -4.80 -5.36
C LYS A 32 -4.89 -4.56 -4.26
N VAL A 33 -5.28 -3.82 -3.23
CA VAL A 33 -4.39 -3.47 -2.12
C VAL A 33 -3.98 -4.73 -1.35
N THR A 34 -2.68 -4.96 -1.21
CA THR A 34 -2.10 -6.04 -0.42
C THR A 34 -1.54 -5.55 0.91
N TYR A 35 -1.17 -4.26 0.97
CA TYR A 35 -0.67 -3.63 2.19
C TYR A 35 -0.96 -2.14 2.21
N ILE A 36 -1.16 -1.61 3.41
CA ILE A 36 -1.16 -0.18 3.71
C ILE A 36 -0.53 0.04 5.11
N ASN A 37 0.26 1.10 5.25
CA ASN A 37 0.83 1.49 6.55
C ASN A 37 -0.20 2.22 7.43
N GLU A 38 0.07 2.31 8.74
CA GLU A 38 -0.83 2.99 9.69
C GLU A 38 -1.01 4.47 9.37
N LYS A 39 -0.03 5.12 8.74
CA LYS A 39 -0.19 6.52 8.32
C LYS A 39 -1.25 6.62 7.22
N GLY A 40 -1.26 5.68 6.27
CA GLY A 40 -2.25 5.61 5.20
C GLY A 40 -3.67 5.39 5.72
N THR A 41 -3.88 4.50 6.69
CA THR A 41 -5.20 4.28 7.30
C THR A 41 -5.72 5.54 8.01
N ARG A 42 -4.84 6.27 8.68
CA ARG A 42 -5.16 7.56 9.32
C ARG A 42 -5.51 8.65 8.31
N ILE A 43 -4.75 8.77 7.23
CA ILE A 43 -4.99 9.77 6.17
C ILE A 43 -6.31 9.49 5.45
N LEU A 44 -6.59 8.22 5.16
CA LEU A 44 -7.81 7.81 4.47
C LEU A 44 -9.04 7.71 5.38
N GLU A 45 -8.86 7.89 6.69
CA GLU A 45 -9.90 7.76 7.72
C GLU A 45 -10.69 6.45 7.62
N ARG A 46 -9.98 5.36 7.30
CA ARG A 46 -10.56 4.03 7.04
C ARG A 46 -9.75 2.95 7.73
N LYS A 47 -10.43 1.91 8.19
CA LYS A 47 -9.74 0.76 8.81
C LYS A 47 -9.01 -0.05 7.75
N LYS A 48 -7.97 -0.76 8.17
CA LYS A 48 -7.13 -1.57 7.27
C LYS A 48 -7.95 -2.64 6.56
N GLU A 49 -8.93 -3.23 7.24
CA GLU A 49 -9.80 -4.29 6.73
C GLU A 49 -10.77 -3.79 5.65
N GLU A 50 -11.05 -2.48 5.64
CA GLU A 50 -11.87 -1.83 4.62
C GLU A 50 -11.06 -1.47 3.37
N ILE A 51 -9.73 -1.52 3.45
CA ILE A 51 -8.79 -1.10 2.40
C ILE A 51 -8.12 -2.30 1.76
N VAL A 52 -7.52 -3.18 2.57
CA VAL A 52 -6.79 -4.36 2.10
C VAL A 52 -7.78 -5.30 1.41
N GLY A 53 -7.39 -5.75 0.23
CA GLY A 53 -8.24 -6.57 -0.63
C GLY A 53 -9.25 -5.78 -1.47
N LYS A 54 -9.30 -4.45 -1.38
CA LYS A 54 -10.09 -3.62 -2.30
C LYS A 54 -9.25 -3.14 -3.47
N SER A 55 -9.91 -2.83 -4.59
CA SER A 55 -9.25 -2.24 -5.75
C SER A 55 -8.95 -0.77 -5.47
N TRP A 56 -7.67 -0.41 -5.45
CA TRP A 56 -7.19 0.95 -5.20
C TRP A 56 -7.76 1.94 -6.21
N LEU A 57 -7.62 1.61 -7.50
CA LEU A 57 -8.04 2.46 -8.61
C LEU A 57 -9.56 2.69 -8.67
N LYS A 58 -10.37 1.77 -8.12
CA LYS A 58 -11.84 1.85 -8.21
C LYS A 58 -12.53 2.39 -6.95
N HIS A 59 -11.92 2.22 -5.77
CA HIS A 59 -12.64 2.45 -4.50
C HIS A 59 -11.95 3.44 -3.56
N LEU A 60 -10.67 3.75 -3.79
CA LEU A 60 -9.84 4.44 -2.80
C LEU A 60 -9.10 5.65 -3.36
N ALA A 61 -8.79 5.66 -4.66
CA ALA A 61 -8.25 6.84 -5.33
C ALA A 61 -9.35 7.90 -5.55
N PRO A 62 -9.03 9.20 -5.46
CA PRO A 62 -9.91 10.26 -5.95
C PRO A 62 -10.34 10.00 -7.39
N GLU A 63 -11.58 10.35 -7.74
CA GLU A 63 -12.17 10.03 -9.05
C GLU A 63 -11.37 10.65 -10.21
N GLU A 64 -10.88 11.87 -10.01
CA GLU A 64 -9.95 12.59 -10.88
C GLU A 64 -8.63 11.84 -11.17
N TRP A 65 -8.21 10.94 -10.28
CA TRP A 65 -7.01 10.12 -10.46
C TRP A 65 -7.31 8.75 -11.06
N ALA A 66 -8.58 8.35 -11.20
CA ALA A 66 -8.92 7.02 -11.70
C ALA A 66 -8.44 6.79 -13.13
N VAL A 67 -8.62 7.78 -14.03
CA VAL A 67 -8.20 7.68 -15.44
C VAL A 67 -6.68 7.74 -15.57
N TYR A 68 -6.04 8.72 -14.94
CA TYR A 68 -4.58 8.88 -14.98
C TYR A 68 -3.86 7.68 -14.31
N GLY A 69 -4.36 7.27 -13.14
CA GLY A 69 -3.83 6.15 -12.38
C GLY A 69 -3.90 4.83 -13.15
N HIS A 70 -4.98 4.57 -13.87
CA HIS A 70 -5.11 3.35 -14.69
C HIS A 70 -4.09 3.29 -15.84
N GLU A 71 -3.88 4.41 -16.53
CA GLU A 71 -2.90 4.49 -17.62
C GLU A 71 -1.45 4.39 -17.13
N VAL A 72 -1.11 5.06 -16.03
CA VAL A 72 0.22 4.93 -15.40
C VAL A 72 0.44 3.51 -14.91
N PHE A 73 -0.56 2.92 -14.26
CA PHE A 73 -0.47 1.56 -13.74
C PHE A 73 -0.24 0.53 -14.86
N LYS A 74 -0.98 0.62 -15.97
CA LYS A 74 -0.75 -0.22 -17.16
C LYS A 74 0.65 -0.07 -17.73
N LYS A 75 1.22 1.14 -17.75
CA LYS A 75 2.58 1.37 -18.26
C LYS A 75 3.66 0.77 -17.38
N LEU A 76 3.46 0.79 -16.06
CA LEU A 76 4.39 0.20 -15.09
C LEU A 76 4.39 -1.34 -15.08
N GLN A 77 3.41 -1.96 -15.72
CA GLN A 77 3.28 -3.42 -15.84
C GLN A 77 3.70 -3.97 -17.21
N ARG A 78 4.19 -3.12 -18.10
CA ARG A 78 4.85 -3.51 -19.36
C ARG A 78 6.35 -3.67 -19.14
#